data_AF-A0A239KV37-F1
#
_entry.id   AF-A0A239KV37-F1
#
_cell.length_a   1.000
_cell.length_b   1.000
_cell.length_c   1.000
_cell.angle_alpha   90.00
_cell.angle_beta   90.00
_cell.angle_gamma   90.00
#
_symmetry.space_group_name_H-M   'P 1'
#
loop_
_entity.id
_entity.type
_entity.pdbx_description
1 polymer ?
#
loop_
_entity_poly.entity_id
_entity_poly.type
_entity_poly.pdbx_seq_one_letter_code
_entity_poly.pdbx_strand_id
1 'polypeptide(L)'
;MLDSQSAAFAERVWEVAAQLGNNAPKIADDMMEAAFPLTCTQARQEGALRMLRTGIISEVKRILRNHDDGLYQSDFAEVCAAFAPLVKDLRSKSYFVESAEEYVAVPDLIVEPDLLDDARRFMRRKGVECLVEADRLDALFVAVTNTNPGAAPACQEVLS
;
A
#
# COMPACT_ATOMS: atom_id res chain seq x y z
N MET A 1 0.81 -7.48 -33.42
CA MET A 1 -0.60 -7.32 -32.98
C MET A 1 -0.74 -7.22 -31.47
N LEU A 2 0.01 -7.97 -30.65
CA LEU A 2 0.01 -7.80 -29.19
C LEU A 2 0.67 -6.47 -28.77
N ASP A 3 1.84 -6.13 -29.34
CA ASP A 3 2.54 -4.88 -28.99
C ASP A 3 1.75 -3.61 -29.33
N SER A 4 0.96 -3.64 -30.42
CA SER A 4 0.09 -2.52 -30.82
C SER A 4 -1.11 -2.34 -29.90
N GLN A 5 -1.65 -3.43 -29.34
CA GLN A 5 -2.77 -3.34 -28.39
C GLN A 5 -2.27 -2.90 -27.01
N SER A 6 -1.10 -3.38 -26.59
CA SER A 6 -0.45 -2.93 -25.35
C SER A 6 -0.09 -1.45 -25.41
N ALA A 7 0.38 -0.95 -26.56
CA ALA A 7 0.66 0.48 -26.76
C ALA A 7 -0.61 1.34 -26.70
N ALA A 8 -1.68 0.93 -27.39
CA ALA A 8 -2.96 1.64 -27.34
C ALA A 8 -3.58 1.63 -25.92
N PHE A 9 -3.43 0.53 -25.18
CA PHE A 9 -3.85 0.48 -23.78
C PHE A 9 -3.03 1.46 -22.93
N ALA A 10 -1.72 1.52 -23.12
CA ALA A 10 -0.86 2.45 -22.40
C ALA A 10 -1.17 3.92 -22.71
N GLU A 11 -1.38 4.28 -23.98
CA GLU A 11 -1.82 5.63 -24.37
C GLU A 11 -3.13 6.01 -23.67
N ARG A 12 -4.09 5.07 -23.63
CA ARG A 12 -5.39 5.31 -23.00
C ARG A 12 -5.27 5.48 -21.47
N VAL A 13 -4.39 4.72 -20.81
CA VAL A 13 -4.08 4.91 -19.39
C VAL A 13 -3.60 6.34 -19.13
N TRP A 14 -2.73 6.87 -19.98
CA TRP A 14 -2.19 8.23 -19.83
C TRP A 14 -3.23 9.32 -20.11
N GLU A 15 -4.10 9.14 -21.09
CA GLU A 15 -5.21 10.07 -21.34
C GLU A 15 -6.14 10.21 -20.14
N VAL A 16 -6.47 9.09 -19.48
CA VAL A 16 -7.34 9.07 -18.31
C VAL A 16 -6.60 9.58 -17.07
N ALA A 17 -5.32 9.24 -16.91
CA ALA A 17 -4.47 9.75 -15.83
C ALA A 17 -4.35 11.29 -15.87
N ALA A 18 -4.28 11.89 -17.07
CA ALA A 18 -4.26 13.35 -17.23
C ALA A 18 -5.53 14.05 -16.71
N GLN A 19 -6.65 13.34 -16.60
CA GLN A 19 -7.94 13.87 -16.14
C GLN A 19 -8.23 13.54 -14.67
N LEU A 20 -7.83 12.35 -14.22
CA LEU A 20 -8.17 11.80 -12.89
C LEU A 20 -7.00 11.79 -11.91
N GLY A 21 -5.79 12.17 -12.33
CA GLY A 21 -4.55 11.97 -11.60
C GLY A 21 -4.07 10.50 -11.61
N ASN A 22 -2.91 10.23 -11.00
CA ASN A 22 -2.25 8.91 -11.01
C ASN A 22 -2.91 7.87 -10.07
N ASN A 23 -4.25 7.82 -10.02
CA ASN A 23 -5.00 6.89 -9.20
C ASN A 23 -5.36 5.64 -10.01
N ALA A 24 -4.51 4.60 -9.94
CA ALA A 24 -4.68 3.38 -10.73
C ALA A 24 -6.05 2.69 -10.56
N PRO A 25 -6.64 2.57 -9.35
CA PRO A 25 -8.00 2.07 -9.18
C PRO A 25 -9.06 2.89 -9.94
N LYS A 26 -9.03 4.23 -9.85
CA LYS A 26 -9.99 5.09 -10.54
C LYS A 26 -9.81 5.04 -12.06
N ILE A 27 -8.57 5.04 -12.54
CA ILE A 27 -8.25 4.89 -13.97
C ILE A 27 -8.78 3.55 -14.49
N ALA A 28 -8.54 2.46 -13.76
CA ALA A 28 -9.04 1.14 -14.14
C ALA A 28 -10.57 1.09 -14.17
N ASP A 29 -11.24 1.65 -13.17
CA ASP A 29 -12.71 1.67 -13.11
C ASP A 29 -13.31 2.47 -14.28
N ASP A 30 -12.75 3.65 -14.59
CA ASP A 30 -13.16 4.49 -15.72
C ASP A 30 -12.94 3.79 -17.08
N MET A 31 -11.76 3.20 -17.27
CA MET A 31 -11.44 2.46 -18.49
C MET A 31 -12.32 1.22 -18.67
N MET A 32 -12.64 0.50 -17.58
CA MET A 32 -13.50 -0.68 -17.61
C MET A 32 -14.96 -0.32 -17.94
N GLU A 33 -15.47 0.76 -17.36
CA GLU A 33 -16.83 1.25 -17.62
C GLU A 33 -16.98 1.74 -19.08
N ALA A 34 -15.98 2.42 -19.62
CA ALA A 34 -15.95 2.87 -21.01
C ALA A 34 -15.82 1.71 -22.02
N ALA A 35 -15.02 0.69 -21.72
CA ALA A 35 -14.72 -0.39 -22.66
C ALA A 35 -15.78 -1.50 -22.68
N PHE A 36 -16.39 -1.84 -21.53
CA PHE A 36 -17.32 -2.98 -21.42
C PHE A 36 -18.52 -2.70 -20.51
N PRO A 37 -19.39 -1.73 -20.85
CA PRO A 37 -20.48 -1.28 -19.97
C PRO A 37 -21.49 -2.41 -19.64
N LEU A 38 -21.80 -3.28 -20.61
CA LEU A 38 -22.75 -4.39 -20.43
C LEU A 38 -22.13 -5.60 -19.70
N THR A 39 -20.86 -5.90 -19.99
CA THR A 39 -20.12 -7.02 -19.38
C THR A 39 -19.74 -6.73 -17.93
N CYS A 40 -19.42 -5.48 -17.56
CA CYS A 40 -19.15 -5.10 -16.18
C CYS A 40 -20.37 -5.30 -15.27
N THR A 41 -21.58 -5.10 -15.80
CA THR A 41 -22.81 -5.30 -15.04
C THR A 41 -23.09 -6.78 -14.76
N GLN A 42 -22.86 -7.66 -15.74
CA GLN A 42 -23.02 -9.12 -15.59
C GLN A 42 -21.87 -9.75 -14.78
N ALA A 43 -20.62 -9.35 -15.01
CA ALA A 43 -19.46 -9.86 -14.29
C ALA A 43 -19.45 -9.46 -12.79
N ARG A 44 -20.15 -8.37 -12.40
CA ARG A 44 -20.42 -8.04 -10.99
C ARG A 44 -21.32 -9.07 -10.33
N GLN A 45 -22.33 -9.56 -11.05
CA GLN A 45 -23.29 -10.55 -10.54
C GLN A 45 -22.65 -11.92 -10.35
N GLU A 46 -21.65 -12.26 -11.16
CA GLU A 46 -20.96 -13.55 -11.15
C GLU A 46 -19.64 -13.55 -10.33
N GLY A 47 -19.24 -12.41 -9.75
CA GLY A 47 -18.01 -12.29 -8.96
C GLY A 47 -16.69 -12.31 -9.75
N ALA A 48 -16.75 -12.54 -11.07
CA ALA A 48 -15.58 -12.56 -11.96
C ALA A 48 -14.97 -11.17 -12.18
N LEU A 49 -15.74 -10.08 -11.97
CA LEU A 49 -15.24 -8.72 -12.14
C LEU A 49 -14.08 -8.42 -11.20
N ARG A 50 -14.04 -9.00 -10.00
CA ARG A 50 -12.98 -8.74 -9.03
C ARG A 50 -11.61 -9.15 -9.57
N MET A 51 -11.52 -10.32 -10.21
CA MET A 51 -10.26 -10.82 -10.78
C MET A 51 -9.82 -10.01 -12.00
N LEU A 52 -10.77 -9.65 -12.88
CA LEU A 52 -10.49 -8.80 -14.03
C LEU A 52 -10.03 -7.39 -13.59
N ARG A 53 -10.70 -6.80 -12.61
CA ARG A 53 -10.36 -5.50 -12.03
C ARG A 53 -8.97 -5.52 -11.42
N THR A 54 -8.62 -6.55 -10.65
CA THR A 54 -7.27 -6.69 -10.08
C THR A 54 -6.20 -6.78 -11.18
N GLY A 55 -6.47 -7.52 -12.26
CA GLY A 55 -5.55 -7.61 -13.41
C GLY A 55 -5.34 -6.26 -14.10
N ILE A 56 -6.43 -5.54 -14.38
CA ILE A 56 -6.38 -4.22 -15.02
C ILE A 56 -5.67 -3.20 -14.12
N ILE A 57 -5.99 -3.15 -12.83
CA ILE A 57 -5.30 -2.27 -11.87
C ILE A 57 -3.80 -2.57 -11.85
N SER A 58 -3.42 -3.85 -11.86
CA SER A 58 -2.00 -4.25 -11.86
C SER A 58 -1.27 -3.76 -13.11
N GLU A 59 -1.94 -3.82 -14.26
CA GLU A 59 -1.37 -3.37 -15.54
C GLU A 59 -1.32 -1.83 -15.64
N VAL A 60 -2.36 -1.14 -15.18
CA VAL A 60 -2.35 0.33 -15.03
C VAL A 60 -1.20 0.75 -14.11
N LYS A 61 -1.03 0.10 -12.96
CA LYS A 61 0.11 0.36 -12.06
C LYS A 61 1.45 0.11 -12.75
N ARG A 62 1.56 -0.95 -13.57
CA ARG A 62 2.78 -1.22 -14.35
C ARG A 62 3.08 -0.08 -15.33
N ILE A 63 2.07 0.40 -16.06
CA ILE A 63 2.24 1.49 -17.02
C ILE A 63 2.60 2.80 -16.32
N LEU A 64 1.89 3.15 -15.25
CA LEU A 64 2.18 4.35 -14.47
C LEU A 64 3.59 4.31 -13.85
N ARG A 65 4.05 3.16 -13.37
CA ARG A 65 5.43 2.98 -12.88
C ARG A 65 6.48 3.11 -13.98
N ASN A 66 6.21 2.53 -15.15
CA ASN A 66 7.16 2.50 -16.26
C ASN A 66 7.31 3.86 -16.97
N HIS A 67 6.59 4.90 -16.56
CA HIS A 67 6.81 6.28 -17.01
C HIS A 67 8.23 6.78 -16.67
N ASP A 68 8.78 6.33 -15.55
CA ASP A 68 10.01 6.91 -14.97
C ASP A 68 11.22 5.97 -14.96
N ASP A 69 11.06 4.70 -15.36
CA ASP A 69 12.20 3.74 -15.44
C ASP A 69 13.27 4.16 -16.46
N GLY A 70 12.99 5.13 -17.33
CA GLY A 70 13.95 5.70 -18.27
C GLY A 70 14.60 7.02 -17.85
N LEU A 71 14.08 7.72 -16.84
CA LEU A 71 14.49 9.10 -16.56
C LEU A 71 14.87 9.37 -15.10
N TYR A 72 14.39 8.61 -14.13
CA TYR A 72 14.76 8.86 -12.75
C TYR A 72 14.94 7.57 -11.96
N GLN A 73 16.19 7.10 -11.93
CA GLN A 73 16.75 6.65 -10.68
C GLN A 73 16.72 7.86 -9.72
N SER A 74 15.56 8.17 -9.13
CA SER A 74 15.43 9.26 -8.15
C SER A 74 16.22 8.86 -6.91
N ASP A 75 17.51 9.19 -6.94
CA ASP A 75 18.28 9.44 -5.75
C ASP A 75 17.53 10.51 -4.93
N PHE A 76 17.77 10.59 -3.62
CA PHE A 76 17.10 11.56 -2.73
C PHE A 76 17.26 13.05 -3.15
N ALA A 77 17.98 13.33 -4.24
CA ALA A 77 18.26 14.63 -4.83
C ALA A 77 17.04 15.37 -5.41
N GLU A 78 15.90 14.71 -5.62
CA GLU A 78 14.68 15.35 -6.16
C GLU A 78 13.72 15.88 -5.08
N VAL A 79 14.04 15.68 -3.81
CA VAL A 79 13.33 16.34 -2.71
C VAL A 79 13.82 17.78 -2.63
N CYS A 80 12.90 18.76 -2.64
CA CYS A 80 13.22 20.18 -2.41
C CYS A 80 14.23 20.30 -1.25
N ALA A 81 15.33 21.03 -1.45
CA ALA A 81 16.45 21.10 -0.51
C ALA A 81 16.03 21.47 0.93
N ALA A 82 14.89 22.14 1.08
CA ALA A 82 14.28 22.45 2.37
C ALA A 82 13.86 21.20 3.19
N PHE A 83 13.45 20.12 2.53
CA PHE A 83 13.00 18.88 3.18
C PHE A 83 14.10 17.81 3.27
N ALA A 84 15.21 17.96 2.55
CA ALA A 84 16.36 17.06 2.61
C ALA A 84 16.81 16.69 4.04
N PRO A 85 16.93 17.63 5.02
CA PRO A 85 17.30 17.26 6.39
C PRO A 85 16.24 16.38 7.08
N LEU A 86 14.95 16.59 6.80
CA LEU A 86 13.86 15.81 7.39
C LEU A 86 13.77 14.41 6.78
N VAL A 87 13.95 14.29 5.47
CA VAL A 87 13.86 13.03 4.75
C VAL A 87 15.07 12.13 5.02
N LYS A 88 16.27 12.71 5.22
CA LYS A 88 17.50 11.95 5.49
C LYS A 88 17.39 11.06 6.73
N ASP A 89 16.64 11.49 7.75
CA ASP A 89 16.48 10.75 9.00
C ASP A 89 15.35 9.71 8.95
N LEU A 90 14.61 9.65 7.84
CA LEU A 90 13.59 8.62 7.63
C LEU A 90 14.25 7.27 7.35
N ARG A 91 13.72 6.23 7.99
CA ARG A 91 14.22 4.85 7.84
C ARG A 91 13.94 4.25 6.45
N SER A 92 12.93 4.75 5.75
CA SER A 92 12.45 4.20 4.48
C SER A 92 12.24 5.29 3.44
N LYS A 93 12.33 4.91 2.16
CA LYS A 93 12.02 5.76 1.00
C LYS A 93 10.51 5.84 0.70
N SER A 94 9.72 4.97 1.31
CA SER A 94 8.28 4.90 1.15
C SER A 94 7.60 4.45 2.45
N TYR A 95 6.35 4.86 2.63
CA TYR A 95 5.55 4.54 3.80
C TYR A 95 4.15 4.07 3.38
N PHE A 96 3.58 3.16 4.17
CA PHE A 96 2.24 2.65 3.92
C PHE A 96 1.18 3.69 4.25
N VAL A 97 0.24 3.88 3.33
CA VAL A 97 -0.91 4.77 3.40
C VAL A 97 -2.16 3.90 3.40
N GLU A 98 -2.97 3.97 4.46
CA GLU A 98 -4.12 3.08 4.62
C GLU A 98 -5.24 3.40 3.64
N SER A 99 -5.51 4.68 3.41
CA SER A 99 -6.54 5.13 2.47
C SER A 99 -6.26 4.73 1.02
N ALA A 100 -4.99 4.55 0.65
CA ALA A 100 -4.55 4.06 -0.66
C ALA A 100 -4.24 2.55 -0.68
N GLU A 101 -4.26 1.90 0.49
CA GLU A 101 -3.88 0.51 0.69
C GLU A 101 -2.50 0.14 0.09
N GLU A 102 -1.55 1.07 0.08
CA GLU A 102 -0.25 0.85 -0.55
C GLU A 102 0.90 1.67 0.05
N TYR A 103 2.14 1.34 -0.36
CA TYR A 103 3.32 2.13 -0.02
C TYR A 103 3.52 3.25 -1.03
N VAL A 104 3.57 4.48 -0.53
CA VAL A 104 3.75 5.69 -1.33
C VAL A 104 5.14 6.26 -1.06
N ALA A 105 5.83 6.71 -2.11
CA ALA A 105 7.18 7.23 -2.00
C ALA A 105 7.20 8.58 -1.26
N VAL A 106 8.28 8.87 -0.53
CA VAL A 106 8.42 10.12 0.22
C VAL A 106 8.26 11.37 -0.65
N PRO A 107 8.76 11.44 -1.90
CA PRO A 107 8.49 12.58 -2.79
C PRO A 107 6.99 12.80 -3.02
N ASP A 108 6.22 11.75 -3.29
CA ASP A 108 4.77 11.84 -3.53
C ASP A 108 4.03 12.27 -2.25
N LEU A 109 4.44 11.74 -1.09
CA LEU A 109 3.90 12.15 0.21
C LEU A 109 4.15 13.64 0.52
N ILE A 110 5.26 14.21 0.06
CA ILE A 110 5.55 15.64 0.23
C ILE A 110 4.60 16.50 -0.62
N VAL A 111 4.23 16.01 -1.81
CA VAL A 111 3.29 16.69 -2.72
C VAL A 111 1.84 16.55 -2.24
N GLU A 112 1.50 15.46 -1.57
CA GLU A 112 0.15 15.14 -1.10
C GLU A 112 0.06 15.06 0.45
N PRO A 113 -0.22 16.19 1.15
CA PRO A 113 -0.23 16.25 2.61
C PRO A 113 -1.24 15.31 3.29
N ASP A 114 -2.37 15.02 2.66
CA ASP A 114 -3.38 14.11 3.22
C ASP A 114 -2.85 12.66 3.27
N LEU A 115 -2.10 12.23 2.26
CA LEU A 115 -1.47 10.91 2.25
C LEU A 115 -0.33 10.85 3.28
N LEU A 116 0.44 11.93 3.44
CA LEU A 116 1.45 12.03 4.49
C LEU A 116 0.83 12.01 5.89
N ASP A 117 -0.32 12.66 6.08
CA ASP A 117 -1.07 12.66 7.33
C ASP A 117 -1.58 11.26 7.70
N ASP A 118 -2.01 10.50 6.70
CA ASP A 118 -2.42 9.12 6.86
C ASP A 118 -1.22 8.21 7.18
N ALA A 119 -0.14 8.29 6.39
CA ALA A 119 1.09 7.54 6.62
C ALA A 119 1.68 7.77 8.03
N ARG A 120 1.73 9.03 8.50
CA ARG A 120 2.24 9.34 9.86
C ARG A 120 1.34 8.76 10.96
N ARG A 121 0.01 8.74 10.77
CA ARG A 121 -0.94 8.19 11.74
C ARG A 121 -0.81 6.68 11.80
N PHE A 122 -0.72 6.04 10.64
CA PHE A 122 -0.48 4.60 10.54
C PHE A 122 0.82 4.19 11.23
N MET A 123 1.93 4.86 10.92
CA MET A 123 3.24 4.56 11.51
C MET A 123 3.23 4.74 13.04
N ARG A 124 2.56 5.79 13.55
CA ARG A 124 2.42 6.02 14.99
C ARG A 124 1.63 4.89 15.67
N ARG A 125 0.50 4.47 15.09
CA ARG A 125 -0.30 3.37 15.64
C ARG A 125 0.49 2.05 15.64
N LYS A 126 1.20 1.74 14.55
CA LYS A 126 2.08 0.56 14.48
C LYS A 126 3.19 0.58 15.53
N GLY A 127 3.76 1.75 15.79
CA GLY A 127 4.74 1.93 16.87
C GLY A 127 4.15 1.62 18.25
N VAL A 128 2.95 2.13 18.55
CA VAL A 128 2.25 1.85 19.82
C VAL A 128 1.91 0.36 19.95
N GLU A 129 1.37 -0.27 18.90
CA GLU A 129 1.09 -1.71 18.88
C GLU A 129 2.35 -2.53 19.18
N CYS A 130 3.49 -2.14 18.61
CA CYS A 130 4.76 -2.82 18.83
C CYS A 130 5.27 -2.66 20.27
N LEU A 131 5.13 -1.49 20.87
CA LEU A 131 5.49 -1.26 22.28
C LEU A 131 4.62 -2.09 23.22
N VAL A 132 3.30 -2.11 22.99
CA VAL A 132 2.37 -2.93 23.79
C VAL A 132 2.72 -4.41 23.69
N GLU A 133 3.09 -4.89 22.51
CA GLU A 133 3.52 -6.27 22.33
C GLU A 133 4.86 -6.56 23.04
N ALA A 134 5.81 -5.62 22.99
CA ALA A 134 7.07 -5.73 23.73
C ALA A 134 6.83 -5.83 25.24
N ASP A 135 5.94 -5.00 25.81
CA ASP A 135 5.59 -5.05 27.23
C ASP A 135 5.01 -6.42 27.64
N ARG A 136 4.24 -7.06 26.75
CA ARG A 136 3.73 -8.42 26.97
C ARG A 136 4.83 -9.47 26.94
N LEU A 137 5.80 -9.33 26.04
CA LEU A 137 6.97 -10.20 25.98
C LEU A 137 7.83 -10.06 27.24
N ASP A 138 8.00 -8.84 27.75
CA ASP A 138 8.69 -8.59 29.02
C ASP A 138 7.95 -9.25 30.20
N ALA A 139 6.62 -9.12 30.26
CA ALA A 139 5.82 -9.79 31.28
C ALA A 139 5.92 -11.32 31.19
N LEU A 140 5.91 -11.88 29.98
CA LEU A 140 6.08 -13.31 29.75
C LEU A 140 7.47 -13.77 30.20
N PHE A 141 8.52 -13.01 29.87
CA PHE A 141 9.88 -13.32 30.30
C PHE A 141 10.01 -13.36 31.82
N VAL A 142 9.43 -12.36 32.52
CA VAL A 142 9.38 -12.32 33.99
C VAL A 142 8.62 -13.52 34.55
N ALA A 143 7.48 -13.91 33.97
CA ALA A 143 6.73 -15.07 34.42
C ALA A 143 7.52 -16.37 34.26
N VAL A 144 8.17 -16.58 33.11
CA VAL A 144 8.98 -17.77 32.82
C VAL A 144 10.20 -17.84 33.75
N THR A 145 10.87 -16.73 34.00
CA THR A 145 12.09 -16.70 34.83
C THR A 145 11.81 -16.75 36.34
N ASN A 146 10.65 -16.28 36.80
CA ASN A 146 10.24 -16.36 38.21
C ASN A 146 9.52 -17.68 38.55
N THR A 147 9.12 -18.47 37.56
CA THR A 147 8.56 -19.80 37.82
C THR A 147 9.70 -20.73 38.23
N ASN A 148 9.87 -20.90 39.55
CA ASN A 148 10.72 -21.95 40.10
C ASN A 148 10.33 -23.29 39.46
N PRO A 149 11.28 -24.07 38.90
CA PRO A 149 10.99 -25.35 38.23
C PRO A 149 10.49 -26.46 39.18
N GLY A 150 10.15 -26.13 40.44
CA GLY A 150 9.61 -27.03 41.45
C GLY A 150 8.11 -26.90 41.74
N ALA A 151 7.39 -25.96 41.12
CA ALA A 151 5.94 -25.84 41.29
C ALA A 151 5.21 -26.29 40.01
N ALA A 152 4.79 -27.55 39.98
CA ALA A 152 3.97 -28.09 38.89
C ALA A 152 2.69 -27.25 38.71
N PRO A 153 2.30 -26.89 37.47
CA PRO A 153 1.05 -26.19 37.25
C PRO A 153 -0.11 -27.18 37.45
N ALA A 154 -0.96 -26.91 38.43
CA ALA A 154 -2.26 -27.55 38.52
C ALA A 154 -3.09 -27.11 37.31
N CYS A 155 -3.13 -27.94 36.27
CA CYS A 155 -4.17 -27.87 35.24
C CYS A 155 -5.51 -28.13 35.94
N GLN A 156 -6.21 -27.06 36.27
CA GLN A 156 -7.56 -27.14 36.81
C GLN A 156 -8.50 -27.45 35.64
N GLU A 157 -8.83 -28.74 35.49
CA GLU A 157 -9.90 -29.20 34.61
C GLU A 157 -11.22 -28.53 35.04
N VAL A 158 -11.80 -27.75 34.15
CA VAL A 158 -13.15 -27.22 34.31
C VAL A 158 -14.11 -28.35 33.94
N LEU A 159 -14.67 -29.00 34.96
CA LEU A 159 -15.74 -29.98 34.83
C LEU A 159 -17.02 -29.30 34.31
N SER A 160 -17.63 -29.97 33.33
CA SER A 160 -18.88 -29.67 32.62
C SER A 160 -20.11 -29.48 33.51
#